data_AF-A0A3A9KZM8-F1
#
_entry.id   AF-A0A3A9KZM8-F1
#
_cell.length_a   1.000
_cell.length_b   1.000
_cell.length_c   1.000
_cell.angle_alpha   90.00
_cell.angle_beta   90.00
_cell.angle_gamma   90.00
#
_symmetry.space_group_name_H-M   'P 1'
#
loop_
_entity.id
_entity.type
_entity.pdbx_description
1 polymer ?
#
loop_
_entity_poly.entity_id
_entity_poly.type
_entity_poly.pdbx_seq_one_letter_code
_entity_poly.pdbx_strand_id
1 'polypeptide(L)'
;MTNLPQIQPHDTLTQAVNARELHAFLQNKDHFATWIKDRIAQYDFQENQDFVTFSENSEKGRPRLEYAITLDMAKELSMVERNEQGKMARRYFIECERVARQVMTAPMPVRPTTPTLSKVDFAVLQTVVRDLSAQMAHPKASEMAIWARLRAVCDVSSIHNIRYGDMWTVQGELSRIGRILRPYADFRKSTEKTLIKRICLGDHNAVWEAIKVMDDTADGYSLFVDDKAFYALECLAMGASHE
;
A
#
# COMPACT_ATOMS: atom_id res chain seq x y z
N MET A 1 3.13 16.76 -6.62
CA MET A 1 2.25 15.58 -6.63
C MET A 1 1.25 15.78 -7.75
N THR A 2 1.49 15.25 -8.94
CA THR A 2 0.48 15.28 -10.01
C THR A 2 -0.51 14.15 -9.73
N ASN A 3 -1.72 14.49 -9.28
CA ASN A 3 -2.80 13.51 -9.15
C ASN A 3 -3.17 13.00 -10.54
N LEU A 4 -2.96 11.70 -10.78
CA LEU A 4 -3.45 11.03 -11.98
C LEU A 4 -4.98 11.16 -12.03
N PRO A 5 -5.57 11.51 -13.18
CA PRO A 5 -7.03 11.60 -13.29
C PRO A 5 -7.65 10.23 -12.97
N GLN A 6 -8.60 10.22 -12.03
CA GLN A 6 -9.43 9.05 -11.76
C GLN A 6 -10.42 8.88 -12.91
N ILE A 7 -10.28 7.77 -13.66
CA ILE A 7 -11.15 7.40 -14.78
C ILE A 7 -12.45 6.85 -14.21
N GLN A 8 -13.60 7.26 -14.76
CA GLN A 8 -14.91 6.78 -14.34
C GLN A 8 -15.05 5.26 -14.54
N PRO A 9 -15.74 4.55 -13.63
CA PRO A 9 -15.77 3.09 -13.62
C PRO A 9 -16.61 2.56 -14.78
N HIS A 10 -15.94 2.16 -15.85
CA HIS A 10 -16.43 1.14 -16.77
C HIS A 10 -15.61 -0.13 -16.50
N ASP A 11 -16.19 -0.98 -15.65
CA ASP A 11 -15.92 -2.37 -15.22
C ASP A 11 -14.58 -3.15 -15.47
N THR A 12 -13.48 -2.55 -15.94
CA THR A 12 -12.20 -3.28 -16.16
C THR A 12 -10.89 -2.50 -15.96
N LEU A 13 -10.91 -1.24 -15.47
CA LEU A 13 -9.69 -0.41 -15.36
C LEU A 13 -9.30 -0.01 -13.93
N THR A 14 -9.18 -0.99 -13.02
CA THR A 14 -8.90 -0.74 -11.61
C THR A 14 -7.44 -0.32 -11.30
N GLN A 15 -6.52 -0.35 -12.27
CA GLN A 15 -5.13 0.09 -12.12
C GLN A 15 -4.61 0.79 -13.38
N ALA A 16 -4.60 2.13 -13.36
CA ALA A 16 -3.98 2.94 -14.41
C ALA A 16 -2.48 3.11 -14.14
N VAL A 17 -1.66 2.96 -15.19
CA VAL A 17 -0.21 3.15 -15.18
C VAL A 17 0.15 4.42 -15.94
N ASN A 18 1.10 5.21 -15.45
CA ASN A 18 1.63 6.35 -16.19
C ASN A 18 2.58 5.87 -17.29
N ALA A 19 2.24 6.13 -18.56
CA ALA A 19 3.05 5.65 -19.68
C ALA A 19 4.47 6.26 -19.73
N ARG A 20 4.64 7.49 -19.23
CA ARG A 20 5.94 8.17 -19.20
C ARG A 20 6.88 7.56 -18.18
N GLU A 21 6.35 7.19 -17.02
CA GLU A 21 7.11 6.43 -16.02
C GLU A 21 7.53 5.06 -16.56
N LEU A 22 6.62 4.37 -17.24
CA LEU A 22 6.93 3.10 -17.91
C LEU A 22 8.04 3.29 -18.96
N HIS A 23 7.95 4.31 -19.81
CA HIS A 23 8.98 4.61 -20.81
C HIS A 23 10.35 4.84 -20.18
N ALA A 24 10.39 5.61 -19.09
CA ALA A 24 11.62 5.87 -18.35
C ALA A 24 12.20 4.59 -17.74
N PHE A 25 11.34 3.74 -17.15
CA PHE A 25 11.73 2.43 -16.63
C PHE A 25 12.30 1.52 -17.73
N LEU A 26 11.65 1.46 -18.89
CA LEU A 26 12.07 0.64 -20.02
C LEU A 26 13.38 1.12 -20.65
N GLN A 27 13.85 2.33 -20.32
CA GLN A 27 15.07 2.93 -20.87
C GLN A 27 15.10 2.91 -22.41
N ASN A 28 13.92 3.11 -23.03
CA ASN A 28 13.86 3.28 -24.47
C ASN A 28 14.50 4.64 -24.83
N LYS A 29 15.30 4.65 -25.90
CA LYS A 29 16.09 5.81 -26.33
C LYS A 29 15.29 6.79 -27.18
N ASP A 30 14.12 6.38 -27.67
CA ASP A 30 13.25 7.23 -28.46
C ASP A 30 12.63 8.32 -27.59
N HIS A 31 12.20 9.42 -28.22
CA HIS A 31 11.43 10.43 -27.52
C HIS A 31 10.05 9.85 -27.18
N PHE A 32 9.63 9.99 -25.92
CA PHE A 32 8.36 9.45 -25.40
C PHE A 32 7.16 9.67 -26.33
N ALA A 33 7.00 10.88 -26.88
CA ALA A 33 5.85 11.23 -27.72
C ALA A 33 5.84 10.47 -29.05
N THR A 34 7.00 10.13 -29.59
CA THR A 34 7.13 9.30 -30.80
C THR A 34 6.90 7.84 -30.42
N TRP A 35 7.60 7.36 -29.39
CA TRP A 35 7.50 5.98 -28.91
C TRP A 35 6.06 5.56 -28.60
N ILE A 36 5.32 6.36 -27.82
CA ILE A 36 3.96 5.97 -27.41
C ILE A 36 2.99 5.92 -28.60
N LYS A 37 3.12 6.85 -29.57
CA LYS A 37 2.29 6.86 -30.78
C LYS A 37 2.59 5.68 -31.67
N ASP A 38 3.88 5.38 -31.87
CA ASP A 38 4.31 4.25 -32.68
C ASP A 38 3.85 2.93 -32.07
N ARG A 39 3.93 2.80 -30.73
CA ARG A 39 3.45 1.61 -30.03
C ARG A 39 1.93 1.47 -30.06
N ILE A 40 1.17 2.56 -29.88
CA ILE A 40 -0.28 2.55 -30.03
C ILE A 40 -0.67 2.07 -31.43
N ALA A 41 -0.04 2.61 -32.48
CA ALA A 41 -0.34 2.24 -33.85
C ALA A 41 0.13 0.82 -34.21
N GLN A 42 1.27 0.38 -33.68
CA GLN A 42 1.86 -0.93 -34.01
C GLN A 42 1.08 -2.11 -33.41
N TYR A 43 0.47 -1.91 -32.25
CA TYR A 43 -0.23 -2.95 -31.49
C TYR A 43 -1.74 -2.72 -31.42
N ASP A 44 -2.27 -1.78 -32.22
CA ASP A 44 -3.70 -1.49 -32.33
C ASP A 44 -4.41 -1.16 -31.01
N PHE A 45 -3.71 -0.51 -30.07
CA PHE A 45 -4.29 -0.09 -28.79
C PHE A 45 -5.40 0.96 -28.99
N GLN A 46 -6.51 0.82 -28.26
CA GLN A 46 -7.71 1.64 -28.43
C GLN A 46 -7.90 2.65 -27.29
N GLU A 47 -8.19 3.90 -27.65
CA GLU A 47 -8.50 4.94 -26.67
C GLU A 47 -9.82 4.63 -25.94
N ASN A 48 -9.84 4.88 -24.62
CA ASN A 48 -10.90 4.50 -23.68
C ASN A 48 -11.05 2.99 -23.40
N GLN A 49 -10.18 2.16 -23.97
CA GLN A 49 -10.05 0.74 -23.59
C GLN A 49 -8.66 0.48 -23.02
N ASP A 50 -7.62 0.79 -23.79
CA ASP A 50 -6.22 0.53 -23.44
C ASP A 50 -5.53 1.75 -22.82
N PHE A 51 -5.98 2.95 -23.20
CA PHE A 51 -5.39 4.19 -22.69
C PHE A 51 -6.38 5.35 -22.73
N VAL A 52 -6.06 6.41 -21.98
CA VAL A 52 -6.68 7.72 -22.10
C VAL A 52 -5.60 8.80 -22.16
N THR A 53 -5.88 9.87 -22.90
CA THR A 53 -4.98 11.02 -23.01
C THR A 53 -5.42 12.17 -22.11
N PHE A 54 -4.47 12.90 -21.53
CA PHE A 54 -4.76 14.11 -20.76
C PHE A 54 -3.65 15.15 -20.94
N SER A 55 -3.99 16.41 -20.75
CA SER A 55 -3.02 17.51 -20.80
C SER A 55 -2.50 17.82 -19.41
N GLU A 56 -1.19 17.73 -19.22
CA GLU A 56 -0.52 18.18 -18.00
C GLU A 56 0.01 19.61 -18.20
N ASN A 57 -0.43 20.53 -17.35
CA ASN A 57 0.05 21.92 -17.36
C ASN A 57 1.49 21.97 -16.88
N SER A 58 2.38 22.56 -17.68
CA SER A 58 3.74 22.85 -17.25
C SER A 58 3.79 24.25 -16.63
N GLU A 59 4.43 24.40 -15.46
CA GLU A 59 4.52 25.68 -14.73
C GLU A 59 5.08 26.85 -15.57
N LYS A 60 5.81 26.56 -16.66
CA LYS A 60 6.46 27.58 -17.52
C LYS A 60 6.39 27.27 -19.02
N GLY A 61 5.43 26.47 -19.51
CA GLY A 61 5.44 26.05 -20.92
C GLY A 61 4.11 25.55 -21.49
N ARG A 62 4.14 25.16 -22.78
CA ARG A 62 2.99 24.56 -23.48
C ARG A 62 2.57 23.25 -22.76
N PRO A 63 1.27 23.04 -22.51
CA PRO A 63 0.77 21.80 -21.92
C PRO A 63 1.28 20.57 -22.68
N ARG A 64 1.69 19.54 -21.93
CA ARG A 64 2.20 18.28 -22.49
C ARG A 64 1.06 17.28 -22.56
N LEU A 65 1.05 16.48 -23.63
CA LEU A 65 0.12 15.37 -23.77
C LEU A 65 0.70 14.14 -23.04
N GLU A 66 -0.04 13.65 -22.05
CA GLU A 66 0.28 12.49 -21.23
C GLU A 66 -0.73 11.37 -21.47
N TYR A 67 -0.32 10.14 -21.14
CA TYR A 67 -1.09 8.92 -21.36
C TYR A 67 -1.19 8.13 -20.05
N ALA A 68 -2.41 7.85 -19.63
CA ALA A 68 -2.68 6.82 -18.62
C ALA A 68 -3.09 5.54 -19.36
N ILE A 69 -2.39 4.45 -19.11
CA ILE A 69 -2.54 3.17 -19.81
C ILE A 69 -3.02 2.09 -18.84
N THR A 70 -3.66 1.04 -19.33
CA THR A 70 -4.00 -0.12 -18.50
C THR A 70 -2.74 -0.87 -18.08
N LEU A 71 -2.87 -1.65 -17.01
CA LEU A 71 -1.81 -2.59 -16.63
C LEU A 71 -1.48 -3.60 -17.74
N ASP A 72 -2.48 -4.04 -18.51
CA ASP A 72 -2.27 -5.03 -19.57
C ASP A 72 -1.54 -4.44 -20.77
N MET A 73 -1.89 -3.23 -21.19
CA MET A 73 -1.12 -2.47 -22.17
C MET A 73 0.33 -2.27 -21.68
N ALA A 74 0.52 -1.92 -20.41
CA ALA A 74 1.86 -1.76 -19.81
C ALA A 74 2.70 -3.05 -19.86
N LYS A 75 2.08 -4.22 -19.59
CA LYS A 75 2.71 -5.53 -19.69
C LYS A 75 3.11 -5.82 -21.13
N GLU A 76 2.20 -5.64 -22.08
CA GLU A 76 2.47 -5.88 -23.49
C GLU A 76 3.63 -5.02 -24.00
N LEU A 77 3.60 -3.71 -23.71
CA LEU A 77 4.70 -2.80 -24.05
C LEU A 77 6.04 -3.27 -23.45
N SER A 78 6.04 -3.69 -22.19
CA SER A 78 7.24 -4.21 -21.53
C SER A 78 7.75 -5.52 -22.16
N MET A 79 6.85 -6.36 -22.66
CA MET A 79 7.19 -7.64 -23.29
C MET A 79 7.81 -7.47 -24.68
N VAL A 80 7.40 -6.44 -25.43
CA VAL A 80 7.89 -6.21 -26.79
C VAL A 80 9.20 -5.43 -26.86
N GLU A 81 9.57 -4.73 -25.79
CA GLU A 81 10.85 -4.02 -25.73
C GLU A 81 12.06 -4.99 -25.77
N ARG A 82 12.93 -4.79 -26.76
CA ARG A 82 14.11 -5.63 -27.02
C ARG A 82 15.35 -5.11 -26.28
N ASN A 83 15.21 -4.86 -24.99
CA ASN A 83 16.28 -4.38 -24.13
C ASN A 83 16.31 -5.14 -22.79
N GLU A 84 17.29 -4.82 -21.92
CA GLU A 84 17.44 -5.52 -20.64
C GLU A 84 16.25 -5.32 -19.71
N GLN A 85 15.62 -4.14 -19.71
CA GLN A 85 14.44 -3.86 -18.87
C GLN A 85 13.22 -4.66 -19.33
N GLY A 86 12.97 -4.73 -20.63
CA GLY A 86 11.94 -5.60 -21.20
C GLY A 86 12.22 -7.09 -20.98
N LYS A 87 13.50 -7.51 -20.97
CA LYS A 87 13.89 -8.88 -20.60
C LYS A 87 13.65 -9.18 -19.12
N MET A 88 13.96 -8.24 -18.22
CA MET A 88 13.67 -8.35 -16.79
C MET A 88 12.16 -8.45 -16.54
N ALA A 89 11.37 -7.57 -17.15
CA ALA A 89 9.92 -7.58 -17.05
C ALA A 89 9.33 -8.92 -17.54
N ARG A 90 9.76 -9.41 -18.71
CA ARG A 90 9.34 -10.73 -19.23
C ARG A 90 9.63 -11.87 -18.26
N ARG A 91 10.86 -11.94 -17.73
CA ARG A 91 11.25 -12.97 -16.77
C ARG A 91 10.40 -12.91 -15.51
N TYR A 92 10.15 -11.70 -15.01
CA TYR A 92 9.31 -11.49 -13.84
C TYR A 92 7.88 -11.97 -14.09
N PHE A 93 7.25 -11.59 -15.20
CA PHE A 93 5.86 -12.01 -15.48
C PHE A 93 5.72 -13.51 -15.73
N ILE A 94 6.68 -14.13 -16.43
CA ILE A 94 6.73 -15.60 -16.60
C ILE A 94 6.85 -16.29 -15.24
N GLU A 95 7.69 -15.76 -14.35
CA GLU A 95 7.87 -16.31 -13.01
C GLU A 95 6.60 -16.16 -12.15
N CYS A 96 5.95 -14.99 -12.19
CA CYS A 96 4.65 -14.78 -11.55
C CYS A 96 3.61 -15.77 -12.07
N GLU A 97 3.55 -16.00 -13.38
CA GLU A 97 2.64 -16.98 -13.97
C GLU A 97 2.96 -18.41 -13.52
N ARG A 98 4.25 -18.77 -13.44
CA ARG A 98 4.72 -20.06 -12.92
C ARG A 98 4.29 -20.27 -11.48
N VAL A 99 4.47 -19.26 -10.63
CA VAL A 99 4.05 -19.29 -9.21
C VAL A 99 2.53 -19.40 -9.11
N ALA A 100 1.78 -18.59 -9.86
CA ALA A 100 0.32 -18.63 -9.88
C ALA A 100 -0.20 -20.01 -10.31
N ARG A 101 0.36 -20.59 -11.37
CA ARG A 101 0.02 -21.95 -11.82
C ARG A 101 0.35 -23.00 -10.76
N GLN A 102 1.49 -22.88 -10.08
CA GLN A 102 1.85 -23.80 -8.99
C GLN A 102 0.86 -23.73 -7.83
N VAL A 103 0.44 -22.53 -7.43
CA VAL A 103 -0.61 -22.35 -6.40
C VAL A 103 -1.94 -22.98 -6.84
N MET A 104 -2.30 -22.88 -8.13
CA MET A 104 -3.52 -23.49 -8.66
C MET A 104 -3.44 -25.03 -8.76
N THR A 105 -2.26 -25.60 -8.99
CA THR A 105 -2.06 -27.06 -9.15
C THR A 105 -1.61 -27.78 -7.88
N ALA A 106 -1.18 -27.07 -6.84
CA ALA A 106 -0.82 -27.69 -5.57
C ALA A 106 -2.08 -28.26 -4.91
N PRO A 107 -2.03 -29.49 -4.34
CA PRO A 107 -3.09 -29.94 -3.45
C PRO A 107 -3.23 -28.91 -2.34
N MET A 108 -4.43 -28.35 -2.17
CA MET A 108 -4.68 -27.37 -1.12
C MET A 108 -4.14 -27.91 0.21
N PRO A 109 -3.34 -27.14 0.97
CA PRO A 109 -3.02 -27.53 2.32
C PRO A 109 -4.34 -27.72 3.05
N VAL A 110 -4.59 -28.95 3.50
CA VAL A 110 -5.80 -29.31 4.23
C VAL A 110 -5.72 -28.52 5.53
N ARG A 111 -6.35 -27.34 5.57
CA ARG A 111 -6.42 -26.55 6.80
C ARG A 111 -7.11 -27.45 7.83
N PRO A 112 -6.50 -27.71 9.00
CA PRO A 112 -7.19 -28.44 10.05
C PRO A 112 -8.52 -27.72 10.30
N THR A 113 -9.62 -28.46 10.18
CA THR A 113 -10.99 -27.91 10.27
C THR A 113 -11.32 -27.65 11.73
N THR A 114 -10.55 -26.73 12.32
CA THR A 114 -10.85 -26.19 13.63
C THR A 114 -12.15 -25.40 13.55
N PRO A 115 -12.99 -25.45 14.59
CA PRO A 115 -14.20 -24.66 14.62
C PRO A 115 -13.86 -23.16 14.63
N THR A 116 -14.82 -22.34 14.20
CA THR A 116 -14.77 -20.89 14.43
C THR A 116 -14.72 -20.61 15.92
N LEU A 117 -14.20 -19.45 16.29
CA LEU A 117 -14.17 -19.03 17.69
C LEU A 117 -15.56 -19.05 18.32
N SER A 118 -15.63 -19.46 19.59
CA SER A 118 -16.83 -19.30 20.39
C SER A 118 -17.18 -17.81 20.55
N LYS A 119 -18.43 -17.48 20.88
CA LYS A 119 -18.84 -16.09 21.15
C LYS A 119 -17.99 -15.44 22.25
N VAL A 120 -17.58 -16.23 23.25
CA VAL A 120 -16.78 -15.76 24.38
C VAL A 120 -15.36 -15.44 23.92
N ASP A 121 -14.72 -16.35 23.18
CA ASP A 121 -13.35 -16.16 22.71
C ASP A 121 -13.26 -15.04 21.67
N PHE A 122 -14.27 -14.90 20.82
CA PHE A 122 -14.38 -13.77 19.91
C PHE A 122 -14.51 -12.45 20.68
N ALA A 123 -15.28 -12.40 21.77
CA ALA A 123 -15.39 -11.21 22.61
C ALA A 123 -14.06 -10.85 23.32
N VAL A 124 -13.27 -11.86 23.69
CA VAL A 124 -11.90 -11.64 24.20
C VAL A 124 -11.02 -11.01 23.11
N LEU A 125 -11.05 -11.55 21.89
CA LEU A 125 -10.32 -10.97 20.76
C LEU A 125 -10.77 -9.52 20.48
N GLN A 126 -12.07 -9.25 20.54
CA GLN A 126 -12.60 -7.88 20.39
C GLN A 126 -12.06 -6.94 21.47
N THR A 127 -11.96 -7.41 22.70
CA THR A 127 -11.42 -6.61 23.81
C THR A 127 -9.95 -6.28 23.55
N VAL A 128 -9.14 -7.25 23.14
CA VAL A 128 -7.72 -7.03 22.83
C VAL A 128 -7.54 -6.02 21.69
N VAL A 129 -8.30 -6.15 20.61
CA VAL A 129 -8.24 -5.22 19.46
C VAL A 129 -8.64 -3.80 19.90
N ARG A 130 -9.71 -3.68 20.70
CA ARG A 130 -10.17 -2.39 21.25
C ARG A 130 -9.12 -1.74 22.16
N ASP A 131 -8.47 -2.53 23.02
CA ASP A 131 -7.48 -2.00 23.96
C ASP A 131 -6.18 -1.57 23.24
N LEU A 132 -5.83 -2.25 22.14
CA LEU A 132 -4.75 -1.82 21.25
C LEU A 132 -5.13 -0.55 20.48
N SER A 133 -6.34 -0.48 19.93
CA SER A 133 -6.79 0.68 19.16
C SER A 133 -6.96 1.93 20.03
N ALA A 134 -7.35 1.78 21.30
CA ALA A 134 -7.47 2.88 22.27
C ALA A 134 -6.14 3.60 22.56
N GLN A 135 -4.99 2.98 22.24
CA GLN A 135 -3.68 3.61 22.38
C GLN A 135 -3.34 4.54 21.20
N MET A 136 -4.17 4.55 20.15
CA MET A 136 -3.94 5.31 18.91
C MET A 136 -4.68 6.65 18.91
N ALA A 137 -4.23 7.59 18.07
CA ALA A 137 -4.86 8.91 17.92
C ALA A 137 -6.33 8.81 17.42
N HIS A 138 -6.63 7.82 16.58
CA HIS A 138 -7.96 7.58 16.02
C HIS A 138 -8.46 6.15 16.31
N PRO A 139 -8.93 5.85 17.53
CA PRO A 139 -9.21 4.48 17.95
C PRO A 139 -10.18 3.69 17.06
N LYS A 140 -11.25 4.33 16.59
CA LYS A 140 -12.24 3.66 15.72
C LYS A 140 -11.68 3.29 14.35
N ALA A 141 -10.91 4.20 13.73
CA ALA A 141 -10.26 3.95 12.45
C ALA A 141 -9.19 2.86 12.58
N SER A 142 -8.41 2.92 13.65
CA SER A 142 -7.40 1.92 13.99
C SER A 142 -8.00 0.54 14.24
N GLU A 143 -9.12 0.46 14.96
CA GLU A 143 -9.85 -0.78 15.17
C GLU A 143 -10.29 -1.41 13.83
N MET A 144 -10.86 -0.60 12.92
CA MET A 144 -11.24 -1.07 11.58
C MET A 144 -10.04 -1.59 10.79
N ALA A 145 -8.90 -0.90 10.85
CA ALA A 145 -7.67 -1.32 10.17
C ALA A 145 -7.10 -2.63 10.73
N ILE A 146 -7.08 -2.78 12.06
CA ILE A 146 -6.64 -4.02 12.72
C ILE A 146 -7.55 -5.18 12.29
N TRP A 147 -8.86 -5.00 12.28
CA TRP A 147 -9.80 -6.03 11.82
C TRP A 147 -9.61 -6.38 10.34
N ALA A 148 -9.40 -5.39 9.48
CA ALA A 148 -9.11 -5.61 8.07
C ALA A 148 -7.82 -6.42 7.88
N ARG A 149 -6.78 -6.13 8.66
CA ARG A 149 -5.52 -6.87 8.63
C ARG A 149 -5.68 -8.31 9.12
N LEU A 150 -6.35 -8.51 10.26
CA LEU A 150 -6.63 -9.86 10.79
C LEU A 150 -7.43 -10.71 9.79
N ARG A 151 -8.41 -10.11 9.13
CA ARG A 151 -9.19 -10.75 8.06
C ARG A 151 -8.30 -11.19 6.90
N ALA A 152 -7.37 -10.32 6.48
CA ALA A 152 -6.46 -10.61 5.38
C ALA A 152 -5.45 -11.71 5.73
N VAL A 153 -4.81 -11.67 6.91
CA VAL A 153 -3.79 -12.67 7.29
C VAL A 153 -4.38 -14.04 7.62
N CYS A 154 -5.63 -14.10 8.09
CA CYS A 154 -6.34 -15.37 8.29
C CYS A 154 -6.98 -15.86 6.98
N ASP A 155 -6.99 -15.02 5.93
CA ASP A 155 -7.61 -15.31 4.64
C ASP A 155 -9.07 -15.78 4.82
N VAL A 156 -9.87 -14.90 5.45
CA VAL A 156 -11.28 -15.14 5.74
C VAL A 156 -12.14 -14.02 5.15
N SER A 157 -13.34 -14.36 4.69
CA SER A 157 -14.28 -13.37 4.14
C SER A 157 -14.87 -12.45 5.22
N SER A 158 -14.94 -12.92 6.47
CA SER A 158 -15.48 -12.20 7.63
C SER A 158 -14.64 -12.49 8.87
N ILE A 159 -14.50 -11.50 9.76
CA ILE A 159 -13.79 -11.66 11.04
C ILE A 159 -14.44 -12.72 11.95
N HIS A 160 -15.74 -12.98 11.78
CA HIS A 160 -16.43 -14.04 12.52
C HIS A 160 -16.07 -15.45 12.05
N ASN A 161 -15.41 -15.56 10.89
CA ASN A 161 -14.97 -16.85 10.33
C ASN A 161 -13.55 -17.24 10.79
N ILE A 162 -12.91 -16.44 11.66
CA ILE A 162 -11.63 -16.78 12.29
C ILE A 162 -11.79 -18.04 13.13
N ARG A 163 -10.86 -18.99 12.98
CA ARG A 163 -10.88 -20.31 13.61
C ARG A 163 -9.79 -20.43 14.67
N TYR A 164 -9.90 -21.44 15.53
CA TYR A 164 -8.84 -21.71 16.51
C TYR A 164 -7.48 -22.01 15.85
N GLY A 165 -7.48 -22.59 14.66
CA GLY A 165 -6.25 -22.82 13.87
C GLY A 165 -5.53 -21.53 13.45
N ASP A 166 -6.25 -20.41 13.40
CA ASP A 166 -5.69 -19.10 13.01
C ASP A 166 -5.10 -18.34 14.21
N MET A 167 -5.26 -18.84 15.44
CA MET A 167 -4.87 -18.11 16.66
C MET A 167 -3.39 -17.80 16.75
N TRP A 168 -2.54 -18.67 16.22
CA TRP A 168 -1.11 -18.40 16.13
C TRP A 168 -0.83 -17.16 15.25
N THR A 169 -1.47 -17.08 14.09
CA THR A 169 -1.35 -15.96 13.16
C THR A 169 -1.93 -14.68 13.76
N VAL A 170 -3.12 -14.76 14.37
CA VAL A 170 -3.77 -13.63 15.04
C VAL A 170 -2.88 -13.08 16.16
N GLN A 171 -2.35 -13.97 17.01
CA GLN A 171 -1.47 -13.57 18.10
C GLN A 171 -0.18 -12.93 17.58
N GLY A 172 0.42 -13.48 16.53
CA GLY A 172 1.62 -12.94 15.88
C GLY A 172 1.39 -11.52 15.36
N GLU A 173 0.29 -11.29 14.62
CA GLU A 173 -0.03 -9.98 14.07
C GLU A 173 -0.37 -8.95 15.15
N LEU A 174 -1.18 -9.30 16.16
CA LEU A 174 -1.49 -8.39 17.26
C LEU A 174 -0.24 -8.02 18.06
N SER A 175 0.67 -8.97 18.27
CA SER A 175 1.95 -8.72 18.93
C SER A 175 2.84 -7.80 18.09
N ARG A 176 2.86 -7.99 16.76
CA ARG A 176 3.61 -7.15 15.82
C ARG A 176 3.08 -5.72 15.82
N ILE A 177 1.76 -5.54 15.74
CA ILE A 177 1.09 -4.23 15.84
C ILE A 177 1.42 -3.57 17.18
N GLY A 178 1.28 -4.30 18.29
CA GLY A 178 1.59 -3.78 19.63
C GLY A 178 3.04 -3.31 19.78
N ARG A 179 4.01 -4.01 19.18
CA ARG A 179 5.44 -3.60 19.19
C ARG A 179 5.68 -2.26 18.52
N ILE A 180 4.96 -1.95 17.43
CA ILE A 180 5.10 -0.68 16.71
C ILE A 180 4.35 0.45 17.42
N LEU A 181 3.18 0.15 17.99
CA LEU A 181 2.35 1.16 18.64
C LEU A 181 2.96 1.69 19.94
N ARG A 182 3.67 0.86 20.71
CA ARG A 182 4.21 1.27 22.01
C ARG A 182 5.22 2.42 21.91
N PRO A 183 6.27 2.37 21.05
CA PRO A 183 7.16 3.50 20.82
C PRO A 183 6.46 4.76 20.30
N TYR A 184 5.47 4.60 19.42
CA TYR A 184 4.70 5.72 18.87
C TYR A 184 3.86 6.43 19.95
N ALA A 185 3.20 5.68 20.82
CA ALA A 185 2.42 6.23 21.93
C ALA A 185 3.30 6.98 22.94
N ASP A 186 4.50 6.45 23.24
CA ASP A 186 5.46 7.09 24.14
C ASP A 186 6.03 8.38 23.53
N PHE A 187 6.39 8.37 22.24
CA PHE A 187 6.81 9.56 21.51
C PHE A 187 5.72 10.64 21.53
N ARG A 188 4.46 10.28 21.23
CA ARG A 188 3.33 11.21 21.25
C ARG A 188 3.13 11.84 22.63
N LYS A 189 3.10 11.04 23.69
CA LYS A 189 2.96 11.55 25.07
C LYS A 189 4.09 12.49 25.46
N SER A 190 5.33 12.17 25.05
CA SER A 190 6.51 13.01 25.30
C SER A 190 6.42 14.36 24.56
N THR A 191 6.00 14.33 23.30
CA THR A 191 5.82 15.52 22.46
C THR A 191 4.66 16.39 22.95
N GLU A 192 3.51 15.81 23.30
CA GLU A 192 2.37 16.52 23.88
C GLU A 192 2.74 17.22 25.20
N LYS A 193 3.46 16.52 26.10
CA LYS A 193 3.96 17.10 27.35
C LYS A 193 4.92 18.27 27.11
N THR A 194 5.77 18.15 26.09
CA THR A 194 6.71 19.22 25.68
C THR A 194 5.97 20.42 25.09
N LEU A 195 4.94 20.18 24.28
CA LEU A 195 4.08 21.20 23.69
C LEU A 195 3.31 21.99 24.76
N ILE A 196 2.67 21.29 25.70
CA ILE A 196 1.97 21.92 26.84
C ILE A 196 2.93 22.81 27.62
N LYS A 197 4.15 22.33 27.91
CA LYS A 197 5.18 23.12 28.61
C LYS A 197 5.58 24.38 27.83
N ARG A 198 5.72 24.31 26.50
CA ARG A 198 6.08 25.46 25.65
C ARG A 198 4.95 26.46 25.49
N ILE A 199 3.70 26.00 25.40
CA ILE A 199 2.50 26.86 25.43
C ILE A 199 2.46 27.65 26.74
N CYS A 200 2.68 26.99 27.89
CA CYS A 200 2.74 27.67 29.19
C CYS A 200 3.89 28.69 29.32
N LEU A 201 4.91 28.61 28.45
CA LEU A 201 6.05 29.53 28.41
C LEU A 201 5.91 30.63 27.32
N GLY A 202 4.81 30.67 26.57
CA GLY A 202 4.52 31.70 25.56
C GLY A 202 5.20 31.51 24.20
N ASP A 203 5.77 30.34 23.92
CA ASP A 203 6.47 30.06 22.65
C ASP A 203 5.51 29.45 21.61
N HIS A 204 4.66 30.31 21.03
CA HIS A 204 3.58 29.91 20.13
C HIS A 204 4.05 29.37 18.77
N ASN A 205 5.23 29.80 18.29
CA ASN A 205 5.72 29.43 16.96
C ASN A 205 6.30 28.00 16.95
N ALA A 206 7.06 27.65 18.00
CA ALA A 206 7.59 26.30 18.17
C ALA A 206 6.49 25.24 18.42
N VAL A 207 5.35 25.67 18.96
CA VAL A 207 4.17 24.83 19.15
C VAL A 207 3.51 24.50 17.82
N TRP A 208 3.39 25.48 16.92
CA TRP A 208 2.77 25.30 15.61
C TRP A 208 3.56 24.35 14.70
N GLU A 209 4.88 24.50 14.66
CA GLU A 209 5.77 23.59 13.91
C GLU A 209 5.73 22.15 14.45
N ALA A 210 5.65 21.98 15.77
CA ALA A 210 5.54 20.65 16.37
C ALA A 210 4.16 19.99 16.12
N ILE A 211 3.07 20.75 16.04
CA ILE A 211 1.76 20.26 15.62
C ILE A 211 1.80 19.78 14.17
N LYS A 212 2.45 20.53 13.27
CA LYS A 212 2.62 20.16 11.87
C LYS A 212 3.43 18.86 11.70
N VAL A 213 4.52 18.70 12.45
CA VAL A 213 5.30 17.45 12.45
C VAL A 213 4.49 16.25 12.97
N MET A 214 3.62 16.47 13.95
CA MET A 214 2.70 15.42 14.42
C MET A 214 1.66 15.06 13.36
N ASP A 215 1.08 16.03 12.65
CA ASP A 215 0.10 15.78 11.58
C ASP A 215 0.75 15.02 10.41
N ASP A 216 1.95 15.43 9.99
CA ASP A 216 2.73 14.78 8.92
C ASP A 216 3.16 13.34 9.28
N THR A 217 3.23 13.01 10.58
CA THR A 217 3.54 11.64 11.08
C THR A 217 2.30 10.87 11.56
N ALA A 218 1.12 11.51 11.61
CA ALA A 218 -0.13 10.96 12.13
C ALA A 218 -1.04 10.36 11.06
N ASP A 219 -0.57 10.23 9.81
CA ASP A 219 -1.18 9.37 8.79
C ASP A 219 -1.02 7.88 9.15
N GLY A 220 -1.51 7.49 10.32
CA GLY A 220 -1.66 6.11 10.78
C GLY A 220 -2.54 5.27 9.86
N TYR A 221 -3.30 5.90 8.96
CA TYR A 221 -4.01 5.22 7.87
C TYR A 221 -3.04 4.64 6.82
N SER A 222 -1.91 5.31 6.56
CA SER A 222 -0.87 4.85 5.63
C SER A 222 -0.04 3.68 6.21
N LEU A 223 0.19 3.71 7.53
CA LEU A 223 0.97 2.68 8.25
C LEU A 223 0.43 1.25 8.15
N PHE A 224 -0.89 1.08 8.05
CA PHE A 224 -1.54 -0.25 8.04
C PHE A 224 -1.92 -0.74 6.64
N VAL A 225 -1.87 0.15 5.63
CA VAL A 225 -2.32 -0.14 4.26
C VAL A 225 -1.13 -0.47 3.33
N ASP A 226 0.08 0.00 3.65
CA ASP A 226 1.29 -0.28 2.87
C ASP A 226 2.28 -1.16 3.66
N ASP A 227 2.53 -2.39 3.19
CA ASP A 227 3.51 -3.30 3.78
C ASP A 227 4.93 -2.67 3.84
N LYS A 228 5.24 -1.67 2.99
CA LYS A 228 6.51 -0.92 3.03
C LYS A 228 6.64 0.05 4.20
N ALA A 229 5.57 0.76 4.56
CA ALA A 229 5.57 1.68 5.71
C ALA A 229 5.68 0.90 7.02
N PHE A 230 5.04 -0.26 7.08
CA PHE A 230 5.12 -1.19 8.20
C PHE A 230 6.53 -1.76 8.37
N TYR A 231 7.17 -2.20 7.28
CA TYR A 231 8.55 -2.71 7.29
C TYR A 231 9.56 -1.62 7.71
N ALA A 232 9.41 -0.39 7.23
CA ALA A 232 10.29 0.73 7.60
C ALA A 232 10.25 1.06 9.10
N LEU A 233 9.06 0.98 9.72
CA LEU A 233 8.90 1.18 11.16
C LEU A 233 9.36 -0.01 11.99
N GLU A 234 9.24 -1.23 11.47
CA GLU A 234 9.82 -2.42 12.10
C GLU A 234 11.36 -2.34 12.12
N CYS A 235 11.99 -1.84 11.03
CA CYS A 235 13.43 -1.57 11.00
C CYS A 235 13.87 -0.45 11.97
N LEU A 236 13.06 0.60 12.15
CA LEU A 236 13.34 1.68 13.10
C LEU A 236 13.15 1.24 14.56
N ALA A 237 12.14 0.39 14.83
CA ALA A 237 11.83 -0.09 16.17
C ALA A 237 12.77 -1.20 16.64
N MET A 238 13.28 -2.05 15.74
CA MET A 238 14.24 -3.10 16.09
C MET A 238 15.67 -2.59 16.29
N GLY A 239 15.95 -1.33 15.95
CA GLY A 239 17.29 -0.76 15.98
C GLY A 239 18.15 -1.42 14.91
N ALA A 240 18.72 -0.63 14.02
CA ALA A 240 19.78 -1.10 13.14
C ALA A 240 20.93 -1.67 13.99
N SER A 241 20.94 -2.98 14.17
CA SER A 241 22.15 -3.75 14.46
C SER A 241 22.72 -4.15 13.10
N HIS A 242 23.35 -3.17 12.45
CA HIS A 242 24.30 -3.41 11.38
C HIS A 242 25.53 -2.58 11.72
N GLU A 243 26.39 -3.18 12.54
CA GLU A 243 27.84 -3.16 12.34
C GLU A 243 28.28 -4.59 12.03
#